data_AF-A0A8H4EPU3-F1
#
_entry.id   AF-A0A8H4EPU3-F1
#
_cell.length_a   1.000
_cell.length_b   1.000
_cell.length_c   1.000
_cell.angle_alpha   90.00
_cell.angle_beta   90.00
_cell.angle_gamma   90.00
#
_symmetry.space_group_name_H-M   'P 1'
#
loop_
_entity.id
_entity.type
_entity.pdbx_description
1 polymer ?
#
loop_
_entity_poly.entity_id
_entity_poly.type
_entity_poly.pdbx_seq_one_letter_code
_entity_poly.pdbx_strand_id
1 'polypeptide(L)'
;MGSSSGMYKLGHCYENGIGVEKDEYKAFIYYQRSSEIGHADGMYHVGFCYQHGIGVEKDESKAFDNYLKSAKMGNSCGMLQVGYCYRNGKYVPKDLQKASYWYQK
;
A
#
# COMPACT_ATOMS: atom_id res chain seq x y z
N MET A 1 -0.41 22.38 6.60
CA MET A 1 0.41 21.15 6.70
C MET A 1 -0.46 20.05 7.30
N GLY A 2 -1.03 19.17 6.49
CA GLY A 2 -1.73 17.99 7.02
C GLY A 2 -0.71 16.94 7.43
N SER A 3 -0.83 16.38 8.64
CA SER A 3 0.04 15.27 9.06
C SER A 3 -0.19 14.06 8.17
N SER A 4 0.90 13.42 7.74
CA SER A 4 0.89 12.21 6.91
C SER A 4 0.09 11.07 7.55
N SER A 5 0.19 10.92 8.87
CA SER A 5 -0.64 9.99 9.65
C SER A 5 -2.12 10.39 9.69
N GLY A 6 -2.42 11.68 9.76
CA GLY A 6 -3.80 12.19 9.74
C GLY A 6 -4.50 11.91 8.41
N MET A 7 -3.80 12.10 7.29
CA MET A 7 -4.32 11.76 5.96
C MET A 7 -4.57 10.26 5.83
N TYR A 8 -3.64 9.42 6.30
CA TYR A 8 -3.83 7.97 6.33
C TYR A 8 -5.09 7.58 7.12
N LYS A 9 -5.23 8.09 8.35
CA LYS A 9 -6.40 7.81 9.19
C LYS A 9 -7.71 8.26 8.56
N LEU A 10 -7.72 9.40 7.89
CA LEU A 10 -8.91 9.88 7.20
C LEU A 10 -9.25 8.99 5.99
N GLY A 11 -8.24 8.52 5.25
CA GLY A 11 -8.44 7.50 4.22
C GLY A 11 -9.11 6.24 4.78
N HIS A 12 -8.63 5.76 5.93
CA HIS A 12 -9.20 4.61 6.63
C HIS A 12 -10.64 4.85 7.10
N CYS A 13 -10.97 6.06 7.55
CA CYS A 13 -12.35 6.41 7.88
C CYS A 13 -13.25 6.35 6.65
N TYR A 14 -12.82 6.86 5.49
CA TYR A 14 -13.60 6.79 4.26
C TYR A 14 -13.73 5.35 3.73
N GLU A 15 -12.69 4.52 3.86
CA GLU A 15 -12.75 3.11 3.44
C GLU A 15 -13.78 2.32 4.26
N ASN A 16 -13.87 2.59 5.56
CA ASN A 16 -14.70 1.83 6.50
C ASN A 16 -16.01 2.52 6.91
N GLY A 17 -16.25 3.76 6.47
CA GLY A 17 -17.42 4.56 6.88
C GLY A 17 -17.40 4.98 8.36
N ILE A 18 -16.22 5.21 8.94
CA ILE A 18 -16.08 5.56 10.36
C ILE A 18 -16.25 7.07 10.54
N GLY A 19 -17.43 7.49 11.00
CA GLY A 19 -17.76 8.89 11.23
C GLY A 19 -17.93 9.73 9.95
N VAL A 20 -17.86 9.10 8.78
CA VAL A 20 -18.11 9.65 7.45
C VAL A 20 -18.84 8.61 6.61
N GLU A 21 -19.52 9.03 5.54
CA GLU A 21 -20.05 8.09 4.56
C GLU A 21 -18.90 7.32 3.89
N LYS A 22 -19.06 6.01 3.73
CA LYS A 22 -18.07 5.17 3.06
C LYS A 22 -17.88 5.64 1.63
N ASP A 23 -16.62 5.89 1.24
CA ASP A 23 -16.26 6.40 -0.08
C ASP A 23 -14.85 5.91 -0.45
N GLU A 24 -14.80 4.85 -1.24
CA GLU A 24 -13.53 4.19 -1.60
C GLU A 24 -12.63 5.08 -2.46
N TYR A 25 -13.22 5.93 -3.32
CA TYR A 25 -12.45 6.88 -4.13
C TYR A 25 -11.77 7.92 -3.23
N LYS A 26 -12.49 8.51 -2.27
CA LYS A 26 -11.87 9.42 -1.29
C LYS A 26 -10.84 8.71 -0.43
N ALA A 27 -11.09 7.47 -0.02
CA ALA A 27 -10.11 6.68 0.73
C ALA A 27 -8.78 6.60 -0.03
N PHE A 28 -8.84 6.21 -1.31
CA PHE A 28 -7.68 6.15 -2.19
C PHE A 28 -6.95 7.49 -2.30
N ILE A 29 -7.66 8.60 -2.51
CA ILE A 29 -7.05 9.93 -2.61
C ILE A 29 -6.31 10.32 -1.32
N TYR A 30 -6.87 10.02 -0.14
CA TYR A 30 -6.21 10.33 1.13
C TYR A 30 -5.00 9.43 1.41
N TYR A 31 -5.06 8.15 1.04
CA TYR A 31 -3.89 7.27 1.09
C TYR A 31 -2.78 7.75 0.13
N GLN A 32 -3.14 8.18 -1.08
CA GLN A 32 -2.19 8.72 -2.05
C GLN A 32 -1.50 9.97 -1.51
N ARG A 33 -2.26 10.94 -0.98
CA ARG A 33 -1.69 12.14 -0.36
C ARG A 33 -0.78 11.81 0.82
N SER A 34 -1.17 10.86 1.67
CA SER A 34 -0.35 10.37 2.78
C SER A 34 0.97 9.75 2.30
N SER A 35 0.90 8.93 1.25
CA SER A 35 2.05 8.32 0.56
C SER A 35 2.99 9.36 -0.03
N GLU A 36 2.46 10.38 -0.72
CA GLU A 36 3.25 11.46 -1.36
C GLU A 36 4.09 12.27 -0.37
N ILE A 37 3.64 12.40 0.88
CA ILE A 37 4.39 13.05 1.95
C ILE A 37 5.16 12.06 2.84
N GLY A 38 5.40 10.84 2.35
CA GLY A 38 6.34 9.89 2.93
C GLY A 38 5.76 8.98 4.03
N HIS A 39 4.44 8.76 4.11
CA HIS A 39 3.89 7.79 5.06
C HIS A 39 4.00 6.35 4.51
N ALA A 40 4.72 5.49 5.22
CA ALA A 40 4.93 4.11 4.78
C ALA A 40 3.62 3.29 4.77
N ASP A 41 2.71 3.48 5.75
CA ASP A 41 1.39 2.83 5.70
C ASP A 41 0.49 3.40 4.60
N GLY A 42 0.69 4.68 4.24
CA GLY A 42 -0.02 5.30 3.13
C GLY A 42 0.38 4.64 1.82
N MET A 43 1.68 4.45 1.59
CA MET A 43 2.20 3.71 0.45
C MET A 43 1.67 2.27 0.41
N TYR A 44 1.64 1.57 1.55
CA TYR A 44 1.08 0.22 1.62
C TYR A 44 -0.39 0.20 1.19
N HIS A 45 -1.22 1.12 1.71
CA HIS A 45 -2.65 1.17 1.36
C HIS A 45 -2.89 1.61 -0.08
N VAL A 46 -2.05 2.48 -0.67
CA VAL A 46 -2.10 2.75 -2.12
C VAL A 46 -1.84 1.48 -2.91
N GLY A 47 -0.84 0.67 -2.51
CA GLY A 47 -0.58 -0.62 -3.14
C GLY A 47 -1.77 -1.59 -3.00
N PHE A 48 -2.39 -1.60 -1.82
CA PHE A 48 -3.58 -2.40 -1.54
C PHE A 48 -4.78 -2.00 -2.40
N CYS A 49 -5.02 -0.69 -2.56
CA CYS A 49 -6.06 -0.16 -3.43
C CYS A 49 -5.88 -0.60 -4.87
N TYR A 50 -4.67 -0.49 -5.43
CA TYR A 50 -4.39 -0.95 -6.79
C TYR A 50 -4.50 -2.47 -6.95
N GLN A 51 -4.17 -3.26 -5.93
CA GLN A 51 -4.33 -4.71 -5.97
C GLN A 51 -5.80 -5.13 -5.98
N HIS A 52 -6.64 -4.46 -5.17
CA HIS A 52 -8.02 -4.87 -4.94
C HIS A 52 -9.05 -4.08 -5.73
N GLY A 53 -8.66 -2.97 -6.36
CA GLY A 53 -9.54 -2.09 -7.12
C GLY A 53 -10.38 -1.18 -6.21
N ILE A 54 -9.84 -0.76 -5.06
CA ILE A 54 -10.55 0.05 -4.07
C ILE A 54 -10.38 1.53 -4.44
N GLY A 55 -11.44 2.15 -4.96
CA GLY A 55 -11.42 3.55 -5.36
C GLY A 55 -10.55 3.88 -6.56
N VAL A 56 -9.92 2.88 -7.19
CA VAL A 56 -9.06 3.01 -8.37
C VAL A 56 -9.14 1.73 -9.19
N GLU A 57 -8.90 1.82 -10.50
CA GLU A 57 -8.78 0.63 -11.34
C GLU A 57 -7.62 -0.26 -10.88
N LYS A 58 -7.80 -1.58 -10.99
CA LYS A 58 -6.77 -2.54 -10.61
C LYS A 58 -5.52 -2.35 -11.48
N ASP A 59 -4.37 -2.24 -10.84
CA ASP A 59 -3.08 -2.11 -11.51
C ASP A 59 -2.01 -2.85 -10.70
N GLU A 60 -1.69 -4.05 -11.16
CA GLU A 60 -0.78 -4.96 -10.48
C GLU A 60 0.66 -4.43 -10.39
N SER A 61 1.12 -3.72 -11.42
CA SER A 61 2.44 -3.10 -11.45
C SER A 61 2.53 -1.94 -10.45
N LYS A 62 1.52 -1.06 -10.43
CA LYS A 62 1.46 0.01 -9.42
C LYS A 62 1.28 -0.52 -8.01
N ALA A 63 0.57 -1.64 -7.82
CA ALA A 63 0.45 -2.28 -6.53
C ALA A 63 1.84 -2.70 -6.00
N PHE A 64 2.60 -3.43 -6.81
CA PHE A 64 3.95 -3.87 -6.45
C PHE A 64 4.88 -2.69 -6.15
N ASP A 65 4.89 -1.66 -6.99
CA ASP A 65 5.75 -0.48 -6.82
C ASP A 65 5.48 0.23 -5.48
N ASN A 66 4.22 0.36 -5.09
CA ASN A 66 3.84 0.99 -3.83
C ASN A 66 4.18 0.12 -2.61
N TYR A 67 3.98 -1.20 -2.69
CA TYR A 67 4.46 -2.12 -1.65
C TYR A 67 5.98 -2.07 -1.51
N LEU A 68 6.72 -2.00 -2.62
CA LEU A 68 8.18 -1.91 -2.60
C LEU A 68 8.67 -0.60 -1.98
N LYS A 69 8.01 0.53 -2.28
CA LYS A 69 8.31 1.82 -1.63
C LYS A 69 8.04 1.73 -0.12
N SER A 70 6.88 1.21 0.27
CA SER A 70 6.51 0.99 1.68
C SER A 70 7.53 0.11 2.43
N ALA A 71 7.93 -1.01 1.82
CA ALA A 71 8.92 -1.94 2.38
C ALA A 71 10.29 -1.27 2.57
N LYS A 72 10.74 -0.49 1.58
CA LYS A 72 12.01 0.27 1.65
C LYS A 72 12.00 1.32 2.76
N MET A 73 10.83 1.79 3.18
CA MET A 73 10.65 2.72 4.29
C MET A 73 10.48 2.03 5.66
N GLY A 74 10.65 0.71 5.75
CA GLY A 74 10.59 0.00 7.02
C GLY A 74 9.21 -0.55 7.38
N ASN A 75 8.21 -0.49 6.49
CA ASN A 75 6.89 -1.02 6.78
C ASN A 75 6.87 -2.55 6.67
N SER A 76 6.57 -3.25 7.77
CA SER A 76 6.53 -4.70 7.81
C SER A 76 5.46 -5.30 6.88
N CYS A 77 4.29 -4.65 6.74
CA CYS A 77 3.26 -5.14 5.81
C CYS A 77 3.73 -5.01 4.35
N GLY A 78 4.37 -3.90 4.00
CA GLY A 78 5.04 -3.73 2.71
C GLY A 78 6.08 -4.81 2.44
N MET A 79 6.97 -5.09 3.41
CA MET A 79 7.99 -6.14 3.29
C MET A 79 7.38 -7.53 3.06
N LEU A 80 6.35 -7.88 3.84
CA LEU A 80 5.61 -9.13 3.69
C LEU A 80 4.99 -9.26 2.29
N GLN A 81 4.36 -8.19 1.77
CA GLN A 81 3.76 -8.23 0.44
C GLN A 81 4.81 -8.34 -0.67
N VAL A 82 5.94 -7.63 -0.56
CA VAL A 82 7.03 -7.74 -1.54
C VAL A 82 7.62 -9.15 -1.51
N GLY A 83 7.87 -9.71 -0.32
CA GLY A 83 8.33 -11.08 -0.16
C GLY A 83 7.34 -12.08 -0.77
N TYR A 84 6.04 -11.88 -0.55
CA TYR A 84 4.97 -12.68 -1.14
C TYR A 84 4.96 -12.60 -2.68
N CYS A 85 5.15 -11.41 -3.25
CA CYS A 85 5.22 -11.22 -4.70
C CYS A 85 6.40 -12.00 -5.30
N TYR A 86 7.60 -11.88 -4.73
CA TYR A 86 8.76 -12.65 -5.17
C TYR A 86 8.62 -14.15 -4.95
N ARG A 87 8.01 -14.59 -3.84
CA ARG A 87 7.80 -16.02 -3.55
C ARG A 87 6.92 -16.69 -4.61
N ASN A 88 5.88 -16.01 -5.04
CA ASN A 88 4.86 -16.57 -5.93
C ASN A 88 5.04 -16.18 -7.41
N GLY A 89 5.99 -15.30 -7.72
CA GLY A 89 6.13 -14.75 -9.06
C GLY A 89 4.95 -13.85 -9.44
N LYS A 90 4.35 -13.18 -8.45
CA LYS A 90 3.20 -12.30 -8.65
C LYS A 90 3.71 -10.91 -9.03
N TYR A 91 3.37 -10.44 -10.23
CA TYR A 91 3.78 -9.13 -10.80
C TYR A 91 5.27 -8.98 -11.12
N VAL A 92 6.13 -9.78 -10.49
CA VAL A 92 7.57 -9.87 -10.72
C VAL A 92 7.98 -11.32 -10.91
N PRO A 93 9.10 -11.62 -11.60
CA PRO A 93 9.62 -12.98 -11.69
C PRO A 93 9.84 -13.60 -10.31
N LYS A 94 9.52 -14.89 -10.20
CA LYS A 94 9.70 -15.64 -8.97
C LYS A 94 11.17 -15.66 -8.55
N ASP A 95 11.44 -15.28 -7.31
CA ASP A 95 12.80 -15.20 -6.74
C ASP A 95 12.74 -15.52 -5.24
N LEU A 96 13.08 -16.76 -4.88
CA LEU A 96 13.01 -17.20 -3.48
C LEU A 96 14.08 -16.55 -2.60
N GLN A 97 15.21 -16.14 -3.17
CA GLN A 97 16.26 -15.44 -2.42
C GLN A 97 15.79 -14.04 -2.04
N LYS A 98 15.21 -13.29 -2.98
CA LYS A 98 14.60 -11.99 -2.67
C LYS A 98 13.41 -12.11 -1.73
N ALA A 99 12.59 -13.15 -1.89
CA ALA A 99 11.50 -13.42 -0.95
C ALA A 99 12.02 -13.61 0.49
N SER A 100 13.02 -14.47 0.67
CA SER A 100 13.66 -14.71 1.96
C SER A 100 14.31 -13.45 2.52
N TYR A 101 14.97 -12.64 1.68
CA TYR A 101 15.56 -11.37 2.08
C TYR A 101 14.52 -10.42 2.69
N TRP A 102 13.37 -10.25 2.02
CA TRP A 102 12.31 -9.37 2.51
C TRP A 102 11.59 -9.92 3.73
N TYR A 103 11.51 -11.24 3.90
CA TYR A 103 10.92 -11.85 5.11
C TYR A 103 11.83 -11.79 6.35
N GLN A 104 13.14 -11.59 6.17
CA GLN A 104 14.12 -11.48 7.26
C GLN A 104 14.40 -10.03 7.67
N LYS A 105 13.92 -9.07 6.89
CA LYS A 105 13.98 -7.63 7.18
C LYS A 105 12.94 -7.26 8.23
#